data_AF-A0A1F5NRN0-F1
#
_entry.id   AF-A0A1F5NRN0-F1
#
_cell.length_a   1.000
_cell.length_b   1.000
_cell.length_c   1.000
_cell.angle_alpha   90.00
_cell.angle_beta   90.00
_cell.angle_gamma   90.00
#
_symmetry.space_group_name_H-M   'P 1'
#
loop_
_entity.id
_entity.type
_entity.pdbx_description
1 polymer ?
#
loop_
_entity_poly.entity_id
_entity_poly.type
_entity_poly.pdbx_seq_one_letter_code
_entity_poly.pdbx_strand_id
1 'polypeptide(L)'
;MKFSGIVKKNLGRGKKLGFPTANIDAPKEMEDGLYVGLANAKPSLIFVGIAQTFGETKRFAEVYILDFTGDLYDQEIEVEIIRKLRENMKFDSESELVEQMKADELLAREFFTSYNLSN
;
A
#
# COMPACT_ATOMS: atom_id res chain seq x y z
N MET A 1 10.95 -4.69 8.40
CA MET A 1 11.86 -4.50 7.23
C MET A 1 11.80 -3.03 6.82
N LYS A 2 12.89 -2.43 6.33
CA LYS A 2 12.89 -1.06 5.80
C LYS A 2 13.39 -1.02 4.36
N PHE A 3 12.82 -0.14 3.54
CA PHE A 3 13.28 0.14 2.19
C PHE A 3 12.84 1.54 1.76
N SER A 4 13.50 2.09 0.74
CA SER A 4 13.17 3.42 0.21
C SER A 4 13.04 3.37 -1.31
N GLY A 5 12.34 4.34 -1.88
CA GLY A 5 12.24 4.48 -3.32
C GLY A 5 11.69 5.83 -3.76
N ILE A 6 12.01 6.20 -5.01
CA ILE A 6 11.44 7.37 -5.67
C ILE A 6 10.03 7.06 -6.14
N VAL A 7 9.07 7.91 -5.76
CA VAL A 7 7.67 7.76 -6.16
C VAL A 7 7.51 8.04 -7.65
N LYS A 8 7.02 7.03 -8.37
CA LYS A 8 6.81 7.04 -9.81
C LYS A 8 5.37 7.34 -10.15
N LYS A 9 5.16 7.98 -11.29
CA LYS A 9 3.84 8.13 -11.88
C LYS A 9 3.38 6.80 -12.46
N ASN A 10 2.19 6.37 -12.06
CA ASN A 10 1.49 5.23 -12.64
C ASN A 10 0.12 5.68 -13.18
N LEU A 11 -0.75 4.75 -13.58
CA LEU A 11 -2.06 5.02 -14.16
C LEU A 11 -3.05 5.72 -13.20
N GLY A 12 -2.65 5.96 -11.95
CA GLY A 12 -3.44 6.70 -10.97
C GLY A 12 -4.76 6.02 -10.62
N ARG A 13 -4.84 4.69 -10.76
CA ARG A 13 -6.08 3.91 -10.55
C ARG A 13 -6.56 4.02 -9.11
N GLY A 14 -5.68 3.79 -8.14
CA GLY A 14 -6.03 3.93 -6.72
C GLY A 14 -6.69 5.28 -6.41
N LYS A 15 -6.17 6.38 -6.95
CA LYS A 15 -6.77 7.72 -6.80
C LYS A 15 -8.22 7.79 -7.33
N LYS A 16 -8.53 7.13 -8.46
CA LYS A 16 -9.90 7.05 -9.00
C LYS A 16 -10.84 6.24 -8.11
N LEU A 17 -10.30 5.25 -7.39
CA LEU A 17 -11.02 4.40 -6.45
C LEU A 17 -11.16 5.02 -5.04
N GLY A 18 -10.59 6.20 -4.80
CA GLY A 18 -10.55 6.85 -3.49
C GLY A 18 -9.36 6.47 -2.61
N PHE A 19 -8.41 5.69 -3.13
CA PHE A 19 -7.21 5.21 -2.43
C PHE A 19 -5.92 5.66 -3.15
N PRO A 20 -5.51 6.94 -3.03
CA PRO A 20 -4.32 7.43 -3.71
C PRO A 20 -3.05 6.71 -3.23
N THR A 21 -2.36 6.00 -4.14
CA THR A 21 -1.15 5.23 -3.83
C THR A 21 0.11 5.86 -4.43
N ALA A 22 1.17 5.96 -3.63
CA ALA A 22 2.52 6.22 -4.10
C ALA A 22 3.15 4.91 -4.61
N ASN A 23 3.61 4.91 -5.87
CA ASN A 23 4.18 3.71 -6.50
C ASN A 23 5.71 3.77 -6.44
N ILE A 24 6.35 2.76 -5.85
CA ILE A 24 7.83 2.63 -5.80
C ILE A 24 8.26 1.22 -6.22
N ASP A 25 9.56 1.04 -6.46
CA ASP A 25 10.09 -0.29 -6.79
C ASP A 25 9.95 -1.24 -5.59
N ALA A 26 9.42 -2.42 -5.84
CA ALA A 26 9.24 -3.42 -4.79
C ALA A 26 10.57 -4.08 -4.39
N PRO A 27 10.85 -4.26 -3.09
CA PRO A 27 11.99 -5.05 -2.64
C PRO A 27 11.90 -6.49 -3.13
N LYS A 28 13.01 -7.06 -3.61
CA LYS A 28 13.02 -8.40 -4.24
C LYS A 28 12.76 -9.52 -3.24
N GLU A 29 13.20 -9.34 -2.01
CA GLU A 29 13.14 -10.34 -0.94
C GLU A 29 11.77 -10.41 -0.26
N MET A 30 10.87 -9.48 -0.57
CA MET A 30 9.57 -9.38 0.07
C MET A 30 8.56 -10.30 -0.62
N GLU A 31 7.73 -10.98 0.15
CA GLU A 31 6.61 -11.73 -0.42
C GLU A 31 5.55 -10.78 -0.99
N ASP A 32 4.73 -11.30 -1.89
CA ASP A 32 3.57 -10.58 -2.38
C ASP A 32 2.48 -10.56 -1.30
N GLY A 33 1.76 -9.44 -1.18
CA GLY A 33 0.70 -9.28 -0.21
C GLY A 33 0.43 -7.84 0.17
N LEU A 34 -0.45 -7.68 1.14
CA LEU A 34 -0.77 -6.40 1.75
C LEU A 34 -0.22 -6.36 3.17
N TYR A 35 0.38 -5.22 3.52
CA TYR A 35 1.07 -5.02 4.78
C TYR A 35 0.59 -3.73 5.46
N VAL A 36 0.68 -3.70 6.78
CA VAL A 36 0.68 -2.46 7.56
C VAL A 36 2.12 -2.06 7.85
N GLY A 37 2.37 -0.76 7.78
CA GLY A 37 3.69 -0.19 7.97
C GLY A 37 3.66 1.33 8.08
N LEU A 38 4.83 1.93 8.16
CA LEU A 38 4.99 3.37 8.17
C LEU A 38 5.62 3.82 6.86
N ALA A 39 5.13 4.92 6.29
CA ALA A 39 5.80 5.64 5.21
C ALA A 39 6.13 7.04 5.69
N ASN A 40 7.41 7.42 5.69
CA ASN A 40 7.89 8.67 6.32
C ASN A 40 7.30 8.87 7.74
N ALA A 41 7.38 7.81 8.56
CA ALA A 41 6.83 7.73 9.92
C ALA A 41 5.29 7.90 10.03
N LYS A 42 4.54 7.77 8.93
CA LYS A 42 3.07 7.86 8.94
C LYS A 42 2.40 6.50 8.72
N PRO A 43 1.34 6.16 9.46
CA PRO A 43 0.54 4.95 9.25
C PRO A 43 0.17 4.73 7.79
N SER A 44 0.43 3.53 7.27
CA SER A 44 0.28 3.23 5.86
C SER A 44 -0.13 1.78 5.62
N LEU A 45 -0.84 1.57 4.51
CA LEU A 45 -1.04 0.28 3.87
C LEU A 45 -0.04 0.16 2.71
N ILE A 46 0.62 -0.98 2.60
CA ILE A 46 1.63 -1.24 1.58
C ILE A 46 1.26 -2.51 0.84
N PHE A 47 0.80 -2.38 -0.39
CA PHE A 47 0.65 -3.52 -1.30
C PHE A 47 1.99 -3.77 -1.95
N VAL A 48 2.43 -5.03 -1.98
CA VAL A 48 3.60 -5.48 -2.70
C VAL A 48 3.19 -6.62 -3.59
N GLY A 49 3.46 -6.51 -4.89
CA GLY A 49 3.16 -7.58 -5.83
C GLY A 49 2.81 -7.08 -7.21
N ILE A 50 2.14 -7.95 -7.95
CA ILE A 50 1.60 -7.65 -9.27
C ILE A 50 0.10 -7.42 -9.11
N ALA A 51 -0.41 -6.28 -9.60
CA ALA A 51 -1.85 -6.03 -9.61
C ALA A 51 -2.56 -6.88 -10.69
N GLN A 52 -2.77 -8.16 -10.37
CA GLN A 52 -3.33 -9.17 -11.26
C GLN A 52 -4.73 -8.81 -11.77
N THR A 53 -5.52 -8.12 -10.95
CA THR A 53 -6.85 -7.59 -11.31
C THR A 53 -6.81 -6.71 -12.55
N PHE A 54 -5.67 -6.03 -12.82
CA PHE A 54 -5.51 -5.14 -13.97
C PHE A 54 -4.61 -5.72 -15.08
N GLY A 55 -4.25 -7.00 -15.00
CA GLY A 55 -3.40 -7.65 -16.01
C GLY A 55 -1.96 -7.12 -16.06
N GLU A 56 -1.50 -6.49 -14.98
CA GLU A 56 -0.12 -6.00 -14.88
C GLU A 56 0.85 -7.19 -14.88
N THR A 57 2.07 -6.96 -15.36
CA THR A 57 3.16 -7.97 -15.37
C THR A 57 4.36 -7.56 -14.53
N LYS A 58 4.43 -6.28 -14.16
CA LYS A 58 5.50 -5.73 -13.34
C LYS A 58 5.09 -5.75 -11.88
N ARG A 59 6.03 -6.17 -11.04
CA ARG A 59 5.91 -6.13 -9.59
C ARG A 59 6.29 -4.75 -9.07
N PHE A 60 5.50 -4.21 -8.16
CA PHE A 60 5.70 -2.88 -7.57
C PHE A 60 5.21 -2.86 -6.13
N ALA A 61 5.58 -1.80 -5.40
CA ALA A 61 5.01 -1.49 -4.11
C ALA A 61 4.10 -0.26 -4.24
N GLU A 62 2.85 -0.39 -3.81
CA GLU A 62 1.89 0.71 -3.71
C GLU A 62 1.68 1.06 -2.24
N VAL A 63 2.04 2.30 -1.88
CA VAL A 63 1.98 2.82 -0.53
C VAL A 63 0.78 3.77 -0.44
N TYR A 64 -0.22 3.38 0.33
CA TYR A 64 -1.34 4.24 0.70
C TYR A 64 -1.10 4.77 2.11
N ILE A 65 -0.76 6.06 2.21
CA ILE A 65 -0.52 6.74 3.49
C ILE A 65 -1.87 7.20 4.04
N LEU A 66 -2.24 6.73 5.24
CA LEU A 66 -3.51 7.07 5.85
C LEU A 66 -3.59 8.56 6.12
N ASP A 67 -4.75 9.14 5.80
CA ASP A 67 -5.11 10.54 6.03
C ASP A 67 -4.16 11.56 5.36
N PHE A 68 -3.32 11.11 4.43
CA PHE A 68 -2.43 11.98 3.68
C PHE A 68 -3.14 12.62 2.49
N THR A 69 -2.90 13.93 2.33
CA THR A 69 -3.29 14.68 1.13
C THR A 69 -2.06 15.40 0.58
N GLY A 70 -1.87 15.34 -0.73
CA GLY A 70 -0.72 15.96 -1.39
C GLY A 70 -0.22 15.17 -2.59
N ASP A 71 0.89 15.62 -3.14
CA ASP A 71 1.63 14.96 -4.22
C ASP A 71 3.02 14.56 -3.71
N LEU A 72 3.43 13.34 -4.05
CA LEU A 72 4.71 12.75 -3.67
C LEU A 72 5.56 12.39 -4.90
N TYR A 73 5.11 12.67 -6.13
CA TYR A 73 5.88 12.32 -7.33
C TYR A 73 7.30 12.90 -7.29
N ASP A 74 8.24 12.09 -7.76
CA ASP A 74 9.68 12.39 -7.81
C ASP A 74 10.33 12.61 -6.43
N GLN A 75 9.60 12.38 -5.33
CA GLN A 75 10.14 12.39 -3.98
C GLN A 75 10.57 10.99 -3.56
N GLU A 76 11.62 10.92 -2.74
CA GLU A 76 11.99 9.69 -2.03
C GLU A 76 11.11 9.51 -0.80
N ILE A 77 10.60 8.29 -0.60
CA ILE A 77 9.89 7.91 0.63
C ILE A 77 10.60 6.72 1.29
N GLU A 78 10.70 6.73 2.61
CA GLU A 78 11.11 5.57 3.41
C GLU A 78 9.86 4.79 3.83
N VAL A 79 9.91 3.47 3.67
CA VAL A 79 8.86 2.53 4.07
C VAL A 79 9.39 1.55 5.10
N GLU A 80 8.69 1.42 6.21
CA GLU A 80 8.92 0.44 7.27
C GLU A 80 7.74 -0.52 7.37
N ILE A 81 8.00 -1.80 7.13
CA ILE A 81 7.00 -2.87 7.22
C ILE A 81 6.95 -3.40 8.65
N ILE A 82 5.73 -3.45 9.20
CA ILE A 82 5.46 -3.95 10.54
C ILE A 82 4.83 -5.35 10.49
N ARG A 83 3.76 -5.54 9.71
CA ARG A 83 3.01 -6.82 9.70
C ARG A 83 2.31 -7.06 8.36
N LYS A 84 2.28 -8.31 7.90
CA LYS A 84 1.44 -8.75 6.76
C LYS A 84 -0.01 -8.86 7.20
N LEU A 85 -0.93 -8.25 6.46
CA LEU A 85 -2.38 -8.37 6.67
C LEU A 85 -2.96 -9.56 5.89
N ARG A 86 -2.55 -9.70 4.63
CA ARG A 86 -3.05 -10.76 3.75
C ARG A 86 -2.12 -11.03 2.57
N GLU A 87 -2.32 -12.17 1.93
CA GLU A 87 -1.72 -12.50 0.63
C GLU A 87 -2.25 -11.61 -0.50
N ASN A 88 -1.57 -11.63 -1.64
CA ASN A 88 -2.04 -10.99 -2.87
C ASN A 88 -3.30 -11.71 -3.36
N MET A 89 -4.30 -10.94 -3.79
CA MET A 89 -5.60 -11.44 -4.23
C MET A 89 -5.95 -10.83 -5.57
N LYS A 90 -6.47 -11.65 -6.47
CA LYS A 90 -7.14 -11.19 -7.69
C LYS A 90 -8.63 -11.03 -7.39
N PHE A 91 -9.22 -9.99 -7.94
CA PHE A 91 -10.67 -9.74 -7.87
C PHE A 91 -11.28 -9.85 -9.26
N ASP A 92 -12.54 -10.26 -9.34
CA ASP A 92 -13.25 -10.40 -10.61
C ASP A 92 -13.92 -9.09 -11.03
N SER A 93 -14.05 -8.13 -10.11
CA SER A 93 -14.56 -6.79 -10.40
C SER A 93 -13.85 -5.68 -9.61
N GLU A 94 -13.99 -4.44 -10.11
CA GLU A 94 -13.53 -3.24 -9.39
C GLU A 94 -14.28 -3.03 -8.07
N SER A 95 -15.57 -3.41 -8.02
CA SER A 95 -16.38 -3.30 -6.79
C SER A 95 -15.84 -4.18 -5.67
N GLU A 96 -15.53 -5.44 -5.98
CA GLU A 96 -14.93 -6.39 -5.04
C GLU A 96 -13.57 -5.89 -4.52
N LEU A 97 -12.74 -5.36 -5.42
CA LEU A 97 -11.47 -4.75 -5.04
C LEU A 97 -11.68 -3.61 -4.04
N VAL A 98 -12.61 -2.68 -4.33
CA VAL A 98 -12.90 -1.54 -3.45
C VAL A 98 -13.46 -1.98 -2.10
N GLU A 99 -14.33 -2.98 -2.07
CA GLU A 99 -14.85 -3.56 -0.82
C GLU A 99 -13.72 -4.14 0.03
N GLN A 100 -12.80 -4.91 -0.58
CA GLN A 100 -11.65 -5.43 0.13
C GLN A 100 -10.72 -4.32 0.62
N MET A 101 -10.45 -3.29 -0.19
CA MET A 101 -9.60 -2.16 0.21
C MET A 101 -10.18 -1.39 1.40
N LYS A 102 -11.50 -1.24 1.49
CA LYS A 102 -12.16 -0.65 2.67
C LYS A 102 -12.01 -1.51 3.92
N ALA A 103 -12.15 -2.83 3.79
CA ALA A 103 -11.92 -3.77 4.90
C ALA A 103 -10.46 -3.73 5.35
N ASP A 104 -9.52 -3.69 4.40
CA ASP A 104 -8.08 -3.57 4.66
C ASP A 104 -7.73 -2.28 5.40
N GLU A 105 -8.33 -1.14 5.01
CA GLU A 105 -8.16 0.14 5.69
C GLU A 105 -8.68 0.09 7.14
N LEU A 106 -9.85 -0.50 7.36
CA LEU A 106 -10.39 -0.66 8.71
C LEU A 106 -9.44 -1.47 9.61
N LEU A 107 -8.94 -2.60 9.12
CA LEU A 107 -7.97 -3.43 9.85
C LEU A 107 -6.66 -2.69 10.13
N ALA A 108 -6.19 -1.85 9.20
CA ALA A 108 -5.02 -1.02 9.41
C ALA A 108 -5.26 0.03 10.52
N ARG A 109 -6.42 0.69 10.51
CA ARG A 109 -6.78 1.68 11.54
C ARG A 109 -6.90 1.06 12.92
N GLU A 110 -7.52 -0.12 13.03
CA GLU A 110 -7.58 -0.90 14.28
C GLU A 110 -6.17 -1.29 14.78
N PHE A 111 -5.31 -1.74 13.85
CA PHE A 111 -3.93 -2.07 14.15
C PHE A 111 -3.16 -0.86 14.72
N PHE A 112 -3.21 0.30 14.05
CA PHE A 112 -2.47 1.48 14.49
C PHE A 112 -3.03 2.10 15.77
N THR A 113 -4.32 1.93 16.05
CA THR A 113 -4.90 2.31 17.34
C THR A 113 -4.25 1.50 18.47
N SER A 114 -4.13 0.18 18.32
CA SER A 114 -3.49 -0.69 19.32
C SER A 114 -1.96 -0.47 19.40
N TYR A 115 -1.33 -0.22 18.26
CA TYR A 115 0.11 0.02 18.16
C TYR A 115 0.53 1.29 18.92
N ASN A 116 -0.22 2.38 18.79
CA ASN A 116 0.04 3.63 19.49
C ASN A 116 -0.21 3.56 21.01
N LEU A 117 -1.05 2.63 21.47
CA LEU A 117 -1.24 2.41 22.91
C LEU A 117 -0.08 1.62 23.55
N SER A 118 0.73 0.97 22.74
CA SER A 118 1.76 0.03 23.19
C SER A 118 3.20 0.55 23.02
N ASN A 119 3.38 1.70 22.36
CA ASN A 119 4.68 2.36 22.09
C ASN A 119 4.63 3.81 22.57
#